data_AF-F3G4P7-F1
#
_entry.id   AF-F3G4P7-F1
#
_cell.length_a   1.000
_cell.length_b   1.000
_cell.length_c   1.000
_cell.angle_alpha   90.00
_cell.angle_beta   90.00
_cell.angle_gamma   90.00
#
_symmetry.space_group_name_H-M   'P 1'
#
loop_
_entity.id
_entity.type
_entity.pdbx_description
1 polymer ?
#
loop_
_entity_poly.entity_id
_entity_poly.type
_entity_poly.pdbx_seq_one_letter_code
_entity_poly.pdbx_strand_id
1 'polypeptide(L)'
;MHNVEPTVQPSRFYRYPVISWVEAGGWSEAVEPYPAGYSDTFEISDYKAKGRAFWLVVRGDSMTAPAGQSIPEGMLILVDTGIEPTAGKLVIAKLPESNEATFKKLVEDAGRYFLKPLNPAYPTIAVTEECKLIGVIRQMTMRL
;
A
#
# COMPACT_ATOMS: atom_id res chain seq x y z
N MET A 1 -32.73 15.50 -35.31
CA MET A 1 -32.54 16.30 -34.08
C MET A 1 -31.68 15.47 -33.15
N HIS A 2 -30.42 15.88 -32.94
CA HIS A 2 -29.45 15.14 -32.14
C HIS A 2 -29.57 15.59 -30.68
N ASN A 3 -30.19 14.77 -29.84
CA ASN A 3 -30.23 14.98 -28.40
C ASN A 3 -29.25 14.00 -27.75
N VAL A 4 -28.02 14.45 -27.54
CA VAL A 4 -27.14 13.85 -26.53
C VAL A 4 -26.93 14.93 -25.49
N GLU A 5 -27.67 14.84 -24.39
CA GLU A 5 -27.36 15.65 -23.21
C GLU A 5 -26.00 15.18 -22.66
N PRO A 6 -25.06 16.08 -22.34
CA PRO A 6 -23.82 15.71 -21.69
C PRO A 6 -24.17 15.16 -20.31
N THR A 7 -24.13 13.84 -20.16
CA THR A 7 -24.20 13.20 -18.86
C THR A 7 -22.97 13.65 -18.07
N VAL A 8 -23.19 14.28 -16.90
CA VAL A 8 -22.12 14.55 -15.94
C VAL A 8 -21.58 13.19 -15.51
N GLN A 9 -20.46 12.78 -16.09
CA GLN A 9 -19.75 11.58 -15.68
C GLN A 9 -19.35 11.79 -14.21
N PRO A 10 -19.82 10.97 -13.25
CA PRO A 10 -19.50 11.22 -11.86
C PRO A 10 -18.01 10.96 -11.68
N SER A 11 -17.23 12.03 -11.58
CA SER A 11 -15.82 11.99 -11.20
C SER A 11 -15.75 11.60 -9.72
N ARG A 12 -15.88 10.31 -9.42
CA ARG A 12 -15.81 9.80 -8.04
C ARG A 12 -14.35 9.69 -7.64
N PHE A 13 -13.74 10.84 -7.38
CA PHE A 13 -12.48 10.90 -6.67
C PHE A 13 -12.73 10.71 -5.17
N TYR A 14 -11.95 9.84 -4.56
CA TYR A 14 -11.88 9.57 -3.14
C TYR A 14 -10.62 10.20 -2.57
N ARG A 15 -10.66 10.60 -1.30
CA ARG A 15 -9.52 11.18 -0.59
C ARG A 15 -9.07 10.23 0.50
N TYR A 16 -7.76 9.98 0.53
CA TYR A 16 -7.13 9.12 1.53
C TYR A 16 -5.98 9.87 2.19
N PRO A 17 -5.74 9.68 3.50
CA PRO A 17 -4.64 10.35 4.20
C PRO A 17 -3.29 9.82 3.69
N VAL A 18 -2.28 10.67 3.66
CA VAL A 18 -0.88 10.25 3.51
C VAL A 18 -0.31 10.07 4.90
N ILE A 19 0.16 8.88 5.25
CA ILE A 19 0.67 8.58 6.59
C ILE A 19 2.15 8.19 6.55
N SER A 20 2.77 8.09 7.72
CA SER A 20 4.13 7.59 7.91
C SER A 20 4.18 6.05 7.98
N TRP A 21 5.37 5.50 7.81
CA TRP A 21 5.63 4.06 7.93
C TRP A 21 5.43 3.51 9.35
N VAL A 22 5.61 4.36 10.37
CA VAL A 22 5.31 4.02 11.78
C VAL A 22 3.80 3.90 11.98
N GLU A 23 3.04 4.88 11.49
CA GLU A 23 1.57 4.87 11.58
C GLU A 23 0.97 3.68 10.82
N ALA A 24 1.50 3.35 9.64
CA ALA A 24 1.11 2.16 8.90
C ALA A 24 1.35 0.87 9.70
N GLY A 25 2.47 0.79 10.45
CA GLY A 25 2.77 -0.33 11.35
C GLY A 25 1.79 -0.45 12.53
N GLY A 26 1.15 0.65 12.94
CA GLY A 26 0.12 0.68 13.97
C GLY A 26 -1.31 0.53 13.45
N TRP A 27 -1.52 0.47 12.13
CA TRP A 27 -2.85 0.63 11.51
C TRP A 27 -3.87 -0.45 11.92
N SER A 28 -3.39 -1.66 12.26
CA SER A 28 -4.24 -2.74 12.76
C SER A 28 -4.78 -2.50 14.18
N GLU A 29 -4.15 -1.60 14.96
CA GLU A 29 -4.44 -1.39 16.39
C GLU A 29 -5.22 -0.09 16.67
N ALA A 30 -5.39 0.78 15.66
CA ALA A 30 -6.13 2.03 15.80
C ALA A 30 -7.66 1.81 15.73
N VAL A 31 -8.32 2.02 16.88
CA VAL A 31 -9.79 1.93 17.09
C VAL A 31 -10.53 3.13 16.47
N GLU A 32 -9.87 4.28 16.41
CA GLU A 32 -10.42 5.49 15.78
C GLU A 32 -9.96 5.58 14.32
N PRO A 33 -10.83 5.96 13.38
CA PRO A 33 -10.43 6.14 11.99
C PRO A 33 -9.46 7.32 11.81
N TYR A 34 -9.43 8.29 12.74
CA TYR A 34 -8.55 9.46 12.73
C TYR A 34 -8.28 10.03 14.15
N PRO A 35 -7.37 9.45 14.95
CA PRO A 35 -6.85 10.09 16.15
C PRO A 35 -6.38 11.52 15.89
N ALA A 36 -6.60 12.43 16.84
CA ALA A 36 -6.11 13.80 16.75
C ALA A 36 -4.57 13.81 16.56
N GLY A 37 -4.11 14.40 15.45
CA GLY A 37 -2.69 14.40 15.04
C GLY A 37 -2.38 13.63 13.75
N TYR A 38 -3.38 13.01 13.12
CA TYR A 38 -3.23 12.43 11.79
C TYR A 38 -2.84 13.50 10.76
N SER A 39 -1.76 13.21 10.02
CA SER A 39 -1.22 13.97 8.89
C SER A 39 -2.21 14.93 8.21
N ASP A 40 -1.83 16.21 8.13
CA ASP A 40 -2.58 17.26 7.41
C ASP A 40 -2.64 17.04 5.88
N THR A 41 -2.06 15.95 5.37
CA THR A 41 -1.90 15.69 3.94
C THR A 41 -2.83 14.57 3.47
N PHE A 42 -3.61 14.85 2.44
CA PHE A 42 -4.48 13.89 1.75
C PHE A 42 -4.18 13.91 0.26
N GLU A 43 -4.28 12.75 -0.38
CA GLU A 43 -4.12 12.61 -1.83
C GLU A 43 -5.38 11.96 -2.42
N ILE A 44 -5.71 12.36 -3.65
CA ILE A 44 -6.90 11.90 -4.36
C ILE A 44 -6.63 10.61 -5.14
N SER A 45 -7.67 9.81 -5.30
CA SER A 45 -7.66 8.56 -6.03
C SER A 45 -9.01 8.36 -6.72
N ASP A 46 -9.04 7.81 -7.93
CA ASP A 46 -10.27 7.31 -8.57
C ASP A 46 -10.66 5.89 -8.08
N TYR A 47 -9.83 5.28 -7.24
CA TYR A 47 -10.08 3.97 -6.65
C TYR A 47 -10.92 4.08 -5.38
N LYS A 48 -12.07 3.41 -5.36
CA LYS A 48 -12.87 3.21 -4.15
C LYS A 48 -12.33 2.03 -3.34
N ALA A 49 -11.69 2.31 -2.22
CA ALA A 49 -11.23 1.29 -1.27
C ALA A 49 -12.37 0.39 -0.76
N LYS A 50 -12.06 -0.90 -0.56
CA LYS A 50 -12.93 -1.88 0.07
C LYS A 50 -12.92 -1.76 1.59
N GLY A 51 -11.78 -1.40 2.18
CA GLY A 51 -11.63 -1.13 3.61
C GLY A 51 -11.14 0.28 3.88
N ARG A 52 -10.46 0.45 5.02
CA ARG A 52 -9.66 1.66 5.25
C ARG A 52 -8.50 1.68 4.27
N ALA A 53 -8.15 2.86 3.79
CA ALA A 53 -7.05 3.03 2.87
C ALA A 53 -6.27 4.32 3.16
N PHE A 54 -5.00 4.29 2.80
CA PHE A 54 -4.05 5.38 3.03
C PHE A 54 -2.95 5.34 1.98
N TRP A 55 -2.33 6.49 1.77
CA TRP A 55 -1.14 6.64 0.93
C TRP A 55 0.13 6.55 1.76
N LEU A 56 1.16 5.94 1.20
CA LEU A 56 2.53 5.99 1.70
C LEU A 56 3.46 6.55 0.63
N VAL A 57 4.47 7.32 1.04
CA VAL A 57 5.61 7.64 0.19
C VAL A 57 6.64 6.52 0.32
N VAL A 58 6.96 5.86 -0.78
CA VAL A 58 7.98 4.81 -0.86
C VAL A 58 9.31 5.35 -0.37
N ARG A 59 9.95 4.63 0.55
CA ARG A 59 11.28 4.96 1.10
C ARG A 59 12.27 3.84 0.77
N GLY A 60 13.48 4.24 0.42
CA GLY A 60 14.53 3.33 -0.03
C GLY A 60 14.21 2.60 -1.34
N ASP A 61 15.15 1.78 -1.78
CA ASP A 61 15.17 1.20 -3.12
C ASP A 61 14.86 -0.32 -3.14
N SER A 62 14.40 -0.89 -2.02
CA SER A 62 14.09 -2.35 -1.95
C SER A 62 13.03 -2.81 -2.96
N MET A 63 12.22 -1.88 -3.47
CA MET A 63 11.21 -2.13 -4.50
C MET A 63 11.59 -1.56 -5.87
N THR A 64 12.83 -1.07 -6.01
CA THR A 64 13.41 -0.62 -7.28
C THR A 64 14.06 -1.82 -7.98
N ALA A 65 13.34 -2.44 -8.91
CA ALA A 65 13.88 -3.55 -9.68
C ALA A 65 14.81 -3.05 -10.80
N PRO A 66 15.89 -3.80 -11.12
CA PRO A 66 16.74 -3.50 -12.28
C PRO A 66 16.04 -3.80 -13.61
N ALA A 67 14.99 -4.64 -13.60
CA ALA A 67 14.17 -4.96 -14.77
C ALA A 67 12.76 -5.39 -14.36
N GLY A 68 11.78 -5.20 -15.24
CA GLY A 68 10.38 -5.55 -15.01
C GLY A 68 9.64 -4.52 -14.15
N GLN A 69 8.72 -4.99 -13.29
CA GLN A 69 7.97 -4.11 -12.40
C GLN A 69 8.92 -3.50 -11.35
N SER A 70 8.94 -2.17 -11.28
CA SER A 70 9.79 -1.39 -10.37
C SER A 70 8.97 -0.26 -9.75
N ILE A 71 9.20 0.01 -8.47
CA ILE A 71 8.52 1.06 -7.70
C ILE A 71 9.59 1.83 -6.94
N PRO A 72 10.15 2.88 -7.56
CA PRO A 72 11.21 3.69 -6.97
C PRO A 72 10.80 4.43 -5.70
N GLU A 73 11.81 4.83 -4.94
CA GLU A 73 11.68 5.78 -3.85
C GLU A 73 10.98 7.08 -4.31
N GLY A 74 10.20 7.68 -3.41
CA GLY A 74 9.46 8.92 -3.68
C GLY A 74 8.09 8.72 -4.34
N MET A 75 7.79 7.53 -4.88
CA MET A 75 6.44 7.23 -5.37
C MET A 75 5.42 7.20 -4.23
N LEU A 76 4.19 7.61 -4.53
CA LEU A 76 3.03 7.41 -3.66
C LEU A 76 2.38 6.07 -3.98
N ILE A 77 2.08 5.27 -2.95
CA ILE A 77 1.37 3.99 -3.07
C ILE A 77 0.11 3.98 -2.21
N LEU A 78 -1.03 3.60 -2.80
CA LEU A 78 -2.30 3.49 -2.11
C LEU A 78 -2.48 2.07 -1.57
N VAL A 79 -2.63 1.96 -0.26
CA VAL A 79 -2.81 0.71 0.47
C VAL A 79 -4.28 0.56 0.83
N ASP A 80 -4.89 -0.59 0.52
CA ASP A 80 -6.25 -0.93 0.94
C ASP A 80 -6.21 -2.12 1.89
N THR A 81 -6.70 -1.93 3.12
CA THR A 81 -6.70 -2.94 4.18
C THR A 81 -7.91 -3.86 4.13
N GLY A 82 -8.91 -3.57 3.29
CA GLY A 82 -10.10 -4.43 3.10
C GLY A 82 -9.88 -5.52 2.05
N ILE A 83 -8.66 -5.68 1.54
CA ILE A 83 -8.33 -6.66 0.52
C ILE A 83 -7.42 -7.71 1.13
N GLU A 84 -7.86 -8.96 1.00
CA GLU A 84 -7.07 -10.12 1.39
C GLU A 84 -5.72 -10.15 0.63
N PRO A 85 -4.59 -10.16 1.34
CA PRO A 85 -3.28 -10.38 0.75
C PRO A 85 -3.15 -11.83 0.27
N THR A 86 -2.80 -12.01 -0.99
CA THR A 86 -2.59 -13.34 -1.60
C THR A 86 -1.29 -13.34 -2.38
N ALA A 87 -0.74 -14.52 -2.66
CA ALA A 87 0.50 -14.65 -3.44
C ALA A 87 0.44 -13.86 -4.76
N GLY A 88 1.56 -13.23 -5.11
CA GLY A 88 1.71 -12.34 -6.25
C GLY A 88 1.39 -10.87 -5.97
N LYS A 89 0.65 -10.55 -4.89
CA LYS A 89 0.29 -9.16 -4.57
C LYS A 89 1.43 -8.39 -3.92
N LEU A 90 1.41 -7.09 -4.15
CA LEU A 90 2.23 -6.10 -3.46
C LEU A 90 1.54 -5.72 -2.15
N VAL A 91 2.27 -5.79 -1.04
CA VAL A 91 1.68 -5.71 0.31
C VAL A 91 2.48 -4.81 1.24
N ILE A 92 1.77 -4.19 2.18
CA ILE A 92 2.37 -3.62 3.38
C ILE A 92 2.29 -4.67 4.49
N ALA A 93 3.40 -4.92 5.16
CA ALA A 93 3.51 -5.86 6.26
C ALA A 93 4.24 -5.22 7.45
N LYS A 94 4.00 -5.69 8.66
CA LYS A 94 4.81 -5.39 9.84
C LYS A 94 5.51 -6.65 10.30
N LEU A 95 6.82 -6.55 10.44
CA LEU A 95 7.68 -7.60 10.98
C LEU A 95 7.70 -7.50 12.51
N PRO A 96 7.85 -8.61 13.26
CA PRO A 96 7.81 -8.61 14.72
C PRO A 96 8.90 -7.74 15.36
N GLU A 97 10.11 -7.73 14.78
CA GLU A 97 11.23 -6.90 15.27
C GLU A 97 11.15 -5.41 14.86
N SER A 98 10.11 -5.00 14.13
CA SER A 98 10.01 -3.64 13.57
C SER A 98 8.75 -2.92 14.04
N ASN A 99 8.92 -1.67 14.48
CA ASN A 99 7.80 -0.76 14.70
C ASN A 99 7.28 -0.15 13.39
N GLU A 100 8.10 -0.12 12.35
CA GLU A 100 7.73 0.38 11.02
C GLU A 100 7.21 -0.73 10.12
N ALA A 101 6.28 -0.37 9.24
CA ALA A 101 5.84 -1.26 8.17
C ALA A 101 6.92 -1.41 7.08
N THR A 102 6.82 -2.46 6.28
CA THR A 102 7.66 -2.73 5.11
C THR A 102 6.80 -2.98 3.88
N PHE A 103 7.36 -2.65 2.71
CA PHE A 103 6.72 -2.87 1.42
C PHE A 103 7.44 -3.95 0.62
N LYS A 104 6.72 -5.02 0.27
CA LYS A 104 7.25 -6.20 -0.42
C LYS A 104 6.19 -6.85 -1.31
N LYS A 105 6.61 -7.78 -2.17
CA LYS A 105 5.71 -8.70 -2.87
C LYS A 105 5.49 -9.94 -2.01
N LEU A 106 4.24 -10.29 -1.73
CA LEU A 106 3.90 -11.56 -1.11
C LEU A 106 4.03 -12.67 -2.16
N VAL A 107 4.81 -13.71 -1.86
CA VAL A 107 4.96 -14.88 -2.72
C VAL A 107 4.76 -16.14 -1.91
N GLU A 108 4.33 -17.21 -2.56
CA GLU A 108 4.20 -18.54 -1.95
C GLU A 108 5.20 -19.47 -2.63
N ASP A 109 5.92 -20.24 -1.83
CA ASP A 109 6.82 -21.29 -2.29
C ASP A 109 6.70 -22.51 -1.34
N ALA A 110 6.46 -23.68 -1.92
CA ALA A 110 6.23 -24.94 -1.21
C ALA A 110 5.25 -24.83 -0.01
N GLY A 111 4.14 -24.09 -0.20
CA GLY A 111 3.11 -23.90 0.83
C GLY A 111 3.47 -22.91 1.94
N ARG A 112 4.58 -22.16 1.79
CA ARG A 112 5.03 -21.14 2.74
C ARG A 112 5.03 -19.77 2.09
N TYR A 113 4.63 -18.76 2.86
CA TYR A 113 4.62 -17.37 2.39
C TYR A 113 5.94 -16.66 2.68
N PHE A 114 6.32 -15.78 1.75
CA PHE A 114 7.50 -14.94 1.85
C PHE A 114 7.21 -13.52 1.38
N LEU A 115 7.90 -12.55 1.98
CA LEU A 115 7.96 -11.16 1.57
C LEU A 115 9.21 -10.96 0.72
N LYS A 116 9.02 -10.89 -0.59
CA LYS A 116 10.09 -10.76 -1.58
C LYS A 116 10.23 -9.30 -2.04
N PRO A 117 11.40 -8.67 -1.88
CA PRO A 117 11.69 -7.37 -2.50
C PRO A 117 11.71 -7.49 -4.03
N LEU A 118 11.44 -6.41 -4.75
CA LEU A 118 11.63 -6.38 -6.20
C LEU A 118 13.10 -6.14 -6.58
N ASN A 119 13.87 -5.48 -5.70
CA ASN A 119 15.31 -5.33 -5.83
C ASN A 119 16.02 -6.59 -5.29
N PRO A 120 16.76 -7.35 -6.12
CA PRO A 120 17.43 -8.58 -5.71
C PRO A 120 18.60 -8.36 -4.73
N ALA A 121 19.06 -7.12 -4.54
CA ALA A 121 20.07 -6.79 -3.53
C ALA A 121 19.54 -6.93 -2.08
N TYR A 122 18.21 -7.03 -1.91
CA TYR A 122 17.57 -7.15 -0.61
C TYR A 122 17.14 -8.60 -0.34
N PRO A 123 17.24 -9.06 0.94
CA PRO A 123 16.86 -10.42 1.29
C PRO A 123 15.35 -10.63 1.22
N THR A 124 14.95 -11.85 0.86
CA THR A 124 13.57 -12.32 1.02
C THR A 124 13.35 -12.73 2.48
N ILE A 125 12.20 -12.37 3.04
CA ILE A 125 11.87 -12.58 4.45
C ILE A 125 10.74 -13.60 4.52
N ALA A 126 10.88 -14.64 5.35
CA ALA A 126 9.80 -15.60 5.58
C ALA A 126 8.67 -14.95 6.38
N VAL A 127 7.42 -15.20 5.99
CA VAL A 127 6.26 -14.78 6.79
C VAL A 127 6.08 -15.77 7.94
N THR A 128 6.13 -15.26 9.17
CA THR A 128 5.85 -16.03 10.39
C THR A 128 4.46 -15.69 10.94
N GLU A 129 4.04 -16.37 12.00
CA GLU A 129 2.73 -16.09 12.64
C GLU A 129 2.66 -14.70 13.26
N GLU A 130 3.80 -14.13 13.67
CA GLU A 130 3.89 -12.79 14.25
C GLU A 130 3.91 -11.69 13.19
N CYS A 131 4.09 -12.03 11.91
CA CYS A 131 4.05 -11.08 10.82
C CYS A 131 2.60 -10.63 10.57
N LYS A 132 2.37 -9.31 10.63
CA LYS A 132 1.05 -8.73 10.34
C LYS A 132 1.00 -8.22 8.90
N LEU A 133 0.15 -8.80 8.06
CA LEU A 133 -0.13 -8.25 6.74
C LEU A 133 -1.19 -7.15 6.88
N ILE A 134 -0.82 -5.92 6.54
CA ILE A 134 -1.64 -4.71 6.82
C ILE A 134 -2.60 -4.43 5.67
N GLY A 135 -2.15 -4.58 4.43
CA GLY A 135 -2.99 -4.29 3.27
C GLY A 135 -2.28 -4.48 1.94
N VAL A 136 -3.04 -4.31 0.87
CA VAL A 136 -2.60 -4.55 -0.51
C VAL A 136 -2.46 -3.23 -1.26
N ILE A 137 -1.40 -3.11 -2.06
CA ILE A 137 -1.22 -1.94 -2.93
C ILE A 137 -2.20 -2.00 -4.10
N ARG A 138 -2.96 -0.92 -4.29
CA ARG A 138 -3.97 -0.80 -5.35
C ARG A 138 -3.62 0.19 -6.43
N GLN A 139 -2.88 1.23 -6.07
CA GLN A 139 -2.41 2.24 -7.00
C GLN A 139 -1.00 2.70 -6.63
N MET A 140 -0.30 3.21 -7.63
CA MET A 140 0.96 3.92 -7.46
C MET A 140 0.92 5.17 -8.35
N THR A 141 1.44 6.29 -7.86
CA THR A 141 1.53 7.54 -8.61
C THR A 141 2.82 8.28 -8.26
N MET A 142 3.26 9.16 -9.14
CA MET A 142 4.36 10.08 -8.84
C MET A 142 3.79 11.32 -8.17
N ARG A 143 4.48 11.81 -7.13
CA ARG A 143 4.20 13.13 -6.58
C ARG A 143 4.93 14.15 -7.45
N LEU A 144 4.18 14.98 -8.16
CA LEU A 144 4.72 16.08 -8.98
C LEU A 144 5.19 17.23 -8.10
#